data_AF-A0A258VCH7-F1
#
_entry.id   AF-A0A258VCH7-F1
#
_cell.length_a   1.000
_cell.length_b   1.000
_cell.length_c   1.000
_cell.angle_alpha   90.00
_cell.angle_beta   90.00
_cell.angle_gamma   90.00
#
_symmetry.space_group_name_H-M   'P 1'
#
loop_
_entity.id
_entity.type
_entity.pdbx_description
1 polymer ?
#
loop_
_entity_poly.entity_id
_entity_poly.type
_entity_poly.pdbx_seq_one_letter_code
_entity_poly.pdbx_strand_id
1 'polypeptide(L)'
;MPLIAFLISRACSVFGLQILACTFIFRIVERGADAYSLSQLGLVATVASLAFAFPIGFVIDHMKKRTAILASHFVLLLLTIGLAIINPSDFLTILIATGLIAVSRNFRSISQFTVFGELLR
;
A
#
# COMPACT_ATOMS: atom_id res chain seq x y z
N MET A 1 -8.02 26.08 0.13
CA MET A 1 -8.41 24.81 -0.51
C MET A 1 -7.50 23.58 -0.21
N PRO A 2 -6.80 23.47 0.95
CA PRO A 2 -5.94 22.31 1.21
C PRO A 2 -6.72 21.02 1.54
N LEU A 3 -7.89 21.14 2.20
CA LEU A 3 -8.72 20.00 2.59
C LEU A 3 -9.28 19.25 1.38
N ILE A 4 -9.81 19.96 0.38
CA ILE A 4 -10.36 19.34 -0.84
C ILE A 4 -9.27 18.58 -1.59
N ALA A 5 -8.08 19.16 -1.76
CA ALA A 5 -6.94 18.50 -2.40
C ALA A 5 -6.50 17.24 -1.63
N PHE A 6 -6.50 17.29 -0.28
CA PHE A 6 -6.23 16.12 0.56
C PHE A 6 -7.27 15.01 0.36
N LEU A 7 -8.57 15.35 0.36
CA LEU A 7 -9.65 14.38 0.17
C LEU A 7 -9.59 13.72 -1.21
N ILE A 8 -9.36 14.49 -2.27
CA ILE A 8 -9.20 13.96 -3.63
C ILE A 8 -7.98 13.02 -3.70
N SER A 9 -6.85 13.44 -3.14
CA SER A 9 -5.64 12.61 -3.07
C SER A 9 -5.90 11.30 -2.32
N ARG A 10 -6.57 11.37 -1.16
CA ARG A 10 -6.93 10.19 -0.37
C ARG A 10 -7.86 9.26 -1.14
N ALA A 11 -8.90 9.78 -1.78
CA ALA A 11 -9.84 8.99 -2.56
C ALA A 11 -9.12 8.24 -3.69
N CYS A 12 -8.36 8.95 -4.52
CA CYS A 12 -7.58 8.35 -5.62
C CYS A 12 -6.64 7.24 -5.12
N SER A 13 -5.94 7.52 -4.01
CA SER A 13 -4.98 6.59 -3.42
C SER A 13 -5.65 5.36 -2.78
N VAL A 14 -6.88 5.47 -2.28
CA VAL A 14 -7.66 4.33 -1.77
C VAL A 14 -8.21 3.50 -2.93
N PHE A 15 -8.82 4.13 -3.94
CA PHE A 15 -9.34 3.43 -5.12
C PHE A 15 -8.25 2.66 -5.85
N GLY A 16 -7.08 3.27 -6.07
CA GLY A 16 -5.96 2.61 -6.73
C GLY A 16 -5.50 1.34 -6.00
N LEU A 17 -5.43 1.38 -4.67
CA LEU A 17 -5.08 0.19 -3.86
C LEU A 17 -6.15 -0.90 -3.92
N GLN A 18 -7.43 -0.54 -3.93
CA GLN A 18 -8.51 -1.53 -4.01
C GLN A 18 -8.57 -2.19 -5.39
N ILE A 19 -8.37 -1.41 -6.47
CA ILE A 19 -8.25 -1.96 -7.82
C ILE A 19 -7.08 -2.94 -7.88
N LEU A 20 -5.91 -2.54 -7.36
CA LEU A 20 -4.72 -3.39 -7.33
C LEU A 20 -4.94 -4.71 -6.56
N ALA A 21 -5.60 -4.64 -5.40
CA ALA A 21 -5.94 -5.82 -4.61
C ALA A 21 -6.85 -6.78 -5.38
N CYS A 22 -7.90 -6.26 -6.01
CA CYS A 22 -8.78 -7.05 -6.87
C CYS A 22 -8.01 -7.68 -8.05
N THR A 23 -7.14 -6.92 -8.72
CA THR A 23 -6.34 -7.43 -9.85
C THR A 23 -5.45 -8.60 -9.44
N PHE A 24 -4.79 -8.55 -8.28
CA PHE A 24 -3.99 -9.68 -7.80
C PHE A 24 -4.82 -10.92 -7.52
N ILE A 25 -5.99 -10.74 -6.89
CA ILE A 25 -6.90 -11.85 -6.58
C ILE A 25 -7.36 -12.51 -7.88
N PHE A 26 -7.88 -11.73 -8.85
CA PHE A 26 -8.33 -12.27 -10.14
C PHE A 26 -7.23 -13.02 -10.86
N ARG A 27 -6.02 -12.46 -10.90
CA ARG A 27 -4.90 -13.06 -11.62
C ARG A 27 -4.41 -14.37 -11.02
N ILE A 28 -4.48 -14.50 -9.70
CA ILE A 28 -4.13 -15.74 -9.00
C ILE A 28 -5.23 -16.78 -9.17
N VAL A 29 -6.50 -16.37 -9.14
CA VAL A 29 -7.64 -17.25 -9.44
C VAL A 29 -7.61 -17.78 -10.87
N GLU A 30 -7.33 -16.93 -11.87
CA GLU A 30 -7.19 -17.34 -13.28
C GLU A 30 -6.11 -18.42 -13.48
N ARG A 31 -5.12 -18.47 -12.59
CA ARG A 31 -4.04 -19.46 -12.60
C ARG A 31 -4.37 -20.73 -11.83
N GLY A 32 -5.62 -20.90 -11.41
CA GLY A 32 -6.10 -22.09 -10.70
C GLY A 32 -5.67 -22.15 -9.24
N ALA A 33 -5.38 -21.00 -8.61
CA ALA A 33 -5.03 -20.98 -7.21
C ALA A 33 -6.19 -21.43 -6.32
N ASP A 34 -5.84 -22.18 -5.28
CA ASP A 34 -6.77 -22.66 -4.27
C ASP A 34 -7.07 -21.57 -3.21
N ALA A 35 -8.10 -21.82 -2.40
CA ALA A 35 -8.48 -20.92 -1.31
C ALA A 35 -7.32 -20.67 -0.32
N TYR A 36 -6.43 -21.65 -0.18
CA TYR A 36 -5.24 -21.53 0.67
C TYR A 36 -4.27 -20.48 0.14
N SER A 37 -3.92 -20.50 -1.15
CA SER A 37 -3.05 -19.50 -1.78
C SER A 37 -3.60 -18.07 -1.67
N LEU A 38 -4.92 -17.91 -1.81
CA LEU A 38 -5.59 -16.61 -1.60
C LEU A 38 -5.50 -16.14 -0.14
N SER A 39 -5.64 -17.06 0.82
CA SER A 39 -5.52 -16.72 2.25
C SER A 39 -4.10 -16.27 2.61
N GLN A 40 -3.07 -16.88 1.98
CA GLN A 40 -1.68 -16.49 2.18
C GLN A 40 -1.40 -15.06 1.72
N LEU A 41 -2.02 -14.61 0.63
CA LEU A 41 -1.91 -13.23 0.16
C LEU A 41 -2.39 -12.23 1.21
N GLY A 42 -3.59 -12.47 1.75
CA GLY A 42 -4.17 -11.63 2.80
C GLY A 42 -3.36 -11.68 4.10
N LEU A 43 -2.84 -12.87 4.44
CA LEU A 43 -1.98 -13.07 5.60
C LEU A 43 -0.68 -12.29 5.48
N VAL A 44 0.03 -12.40 4.34
CA VAL A 44 1.29 -11.69 4.11
C VAL A 44 1.08 -10.18 4.12
N ALA A 45 0.01 -9.69 3.49
CA ALA A 45 -0.35 -8.27 3.56
C ALA A 45 -0.55 -7.80 5.02
N THR A 46 -1.28 -8.59 5.81
CA THR A 46 -1.58 -8.26 7.21
C THR A 46 -0.34 -8.32 8.09
N VAL A 47 0.43 -9.40 8.00
CA VAL A 47 1.66 -9.61 8.79
C VAL A 47 2.70 -8.56 8.45
N ALA A 48 2.96 -8.30 7.16
CA ALA A 48 3.89 -7.26 6.74
C ALA A 48 3.41 -5.88 7.21
N SER A 49 2.11 -5.61 7.13
CA SER A 49 1.55 -4.37 7.65
C SER A 49 1.81 -4.24 9.16
N LEU A 50 1.46 -5.24 9.97
CA LEU A 50 1.62 -5.16 11.42
C LEU A 50 3.09 -5.12 11.86
N ALA A 51 3.94 -5.98 11.28
CA ALA A 51 5.35 -6.06 11.62
C ALA A 51 6.08 -4.73 11.38
N PHE A 52 5.71 -4.02 10.32
CA PHE A 52 6.33 -2.75 9.98
C PHE A 52 5.57 -1.53 10.50
N ALA A 53 4.35 -1.64 11.02
CA ALA A 53 3.58 -0.47 11.49
C ALA A 53 4.33 0.31 12.58
N PHE A 54 4.90 -0.38 13.57
CA PHE A 54 5.65 0.24 14.66
C PHE A 54 6.95 0.95 14.20
N PRO A 55 7.90 0.26 13.52
CA PRO A 55 9.14 0.92 13.08
C PRO A 55 8.85 2.07 12.10
N ILE A 56 7.83 1.94 11.25
CA ILE A 56 7.41 3.01 10.35
C ILE A 56 6.90 4.22 11.13
N GLY A 57 6.07 4.02 12.16
CA GLY A 57 5.60 5.10 13.01
C GLY A 57 6.77 5.87 13.63
N PHE A 58 7.73 5.14 14.20
CA PHE A 58 8.93 5.74 14.78
C PHE A 58 9.75 6.55 13.75
N VAL A 59 9.92 6.04 12.53
CA VAL A 59 10.64 6.75 11.46
C VAL A 59 9.88 8.00 11.01
N ILE A 60 8.56 7.93 10.87
CA ILE A 60 7.73 9.06 10.45
C ILE A 60 7.80 10.21 11.45
N ASP A 61 7.88 9.92 12.75
CA ASP A 61 7.97 10.95 13.79
C ASP A 61 9.22 11.83 13.65
N HIS A 62 10.29 11.31 13.04
CA HIS A 62 11.55 12.02 12.82
C HIS A 62 11.63 12.68 11.42
N MET A 63 10.63 12.46 10.56
CA MET A 63 10.59 13.00 9.20
C MET A 63 9.54 14.09 9.04
N LYS A 64 9.77 15.02 8.11
CA LYS A 64 8.72 15.95 7.69
C LYS A 64 7.56 15.16 7.09
N LYS A 65 6.36 15.29 7.66
CA LYS A 65 5.15 14.55 7.26
C LYS A 65 4.87 14.62 5.75
N ARG A 66 5.04 15.80 5.14
CA ARG A 66 4.87 16.00 3.70
C ARG A 66 5.84 15.16 2.87
N THR A 67 7.09 15.04 3.30
CA THR A 67 8.12 14.21 2.65
C THR A 67 7.80 12.73 2.80
N ALA A 68 7.34 12.29 3.98
CA ALA A 68 6.93 10.91 4.21
C ALA A 68 5.74 10.50 3.31
N ILE A 69 4.74 11.37 3.17
CA ILE A 69 3.60 11.13 2.26
C ILE A 69 4.06 11.02 0.81
N LEU A 70 4.89 11.96 0.34
CA LEU A 70 5.39 11.94 -1.05
C LEU A 70 6.25 10.72 -1.33
N ALA A 71 7.19 10.38 -0.43
CA ALA A 71 8.04 9.21 -0.55
C ALA A 71 7.19 7.92 -0.63
N SER A 72 6.17 7.78 0.23
CA SER A 72 5.29 6.62 0.21
C SER A 72 4.50 6.46 -1.09
N HIS A 73 4.02 7.57 -1.68
CA HIS A 73 3.34 7.55 -2.97
C HIS A 73 4.29 7.21 -4.11
N PHE A 74 5.51 7.73 -4.06
CA PHE A 74 6.52 7.45 -5.06
C PHE A 74 6.96 5.98 -5.03
N VAL A 75 7.19 5.42 -3.85
CA VAL A 75 7.49 3.99 -3.68
C VAL A 75 6.33 3.13 -4.14
N LEU A 76 5.09 3.47 -3.78
CA LEU A 76 3.91 2.73 -4.23
C LEU A 76 3.77 2.77 -5.75
N LEU A 77 3.97 3.94 -6.37
CA LEU A 77 3.93 4.11 -7.83
C LEU A 77 5.02 3.28 -8.53
N LEU A 78 6.25 3.30 -8.02
CA LEU A 78 7.34 2.50 -8.57
C LEU A 78 7.06 1.00 -8.45
N LEU A 79 6.51 0.55 -7.32
CA LEU A 79 6.12 -0.85 -7.13
C LEU A 79 5.02 -1.26 -8.10
N THR A 80 3.98 -0.44 -8.28
CA THR A 80 2.88 -0.76 -9.21
C THR A 80 3.33 -0.74 -10.67
N ILE A 81 4.15 0.23 -11.07
CA ILE A 81 4.74 0.27 -12.42
C ILE A 81 5.65 -0.93 -12.64
N GLY A 82 6.53 -1.24 -11.68
CA GLY A 82 7.42 -2.40 -11.75
C GLY A 82 6.63 -3.71 -11.90
N LEU A 83 5.54 -3.87 -11.16
CA LEU A 83 4.64 -5.01 -11.29
C LEU A 83 3.92 -5.07 -12.64
N ALA A 84 3.50 -3.92 -13.17
CA ALA A 84 2.88 -3.85 -14.49
C ALA A 84 3.85 -4.24 -15.61
N ILE A 85 5.13 -3.85 -15.49
CA ILE A 85 6.18 -4.15 -16.48
C ILE A 85 6.64 -5.61 -16.38
N ILE A 86 7.03 -6.06 -15.18
CA ILE A 86 7.52 -7.43 -14.95
C ILE A 86 6.40 -8.44 -15.23
N ASN A 87 5.15 -8.04 -14.96
CA ASN A 87 3.96 -8.82 -15.21
C ASN A 87 4.07 -10.25 -14.63
N PRO A 88 4.48 -10.40 -13.35
CA PRO A 88 4.97 -11.67 -12.84
C PRO A 88 3.93 -12.79 -12.96
N SER A 89 4.43 -13.97 -13.31
CA SER A 89 3.67 -15.21 -13.34
C SER A 89 3.69 -15.96 -12.02
N ASP A 90 4.76 -15.78 -11.26
CA ASP A 90 5.08 -16.66 -10.16
C ASP A 90 4.41 -16.16 -8.88
N PHE A 91 3.76 -17.10 -8.17
CA PHE A 91 3.01 -16.81 -6.95
C PHE A 91 3.88 -16.12 -5.89
N LEU A 92 5.12 -16.58 -5.72
CA LEU A 92 6.08 -16.01 -4.77
C LEU A 92 6.34 -14.52 -5.03
N THR A 93 6.49 -14.13 -6.30
CA THR A 93 6.73 -12.73 -6.68
C THR A 93 5.52 -11.86 -6.38
N ILE A 94 4.31 -12.36 -6.63
CA ILE A 94 3.07 -11.64 -6.29
C ILE A 94 2.92 -11.51 -4.76
N LEU A 95 3.30 -12.54 -4.02
CA LEU A 95 3.28 -12.56 -2.56
C LEU A 95 4.23 -11.50 -1.97
N ILE A 96 5.48 -11.47 -2.43
CA ILE A 96 6.49 -10.48 -2.02
C ILE A 96 6.01 -9.07 -2.34
N ALA A 97 5.52 -8.86 -3.55
CA ALA A 97 5.07 -7.54 -3.98
C ALA A 97 3.86 -7.06 -3.15
N THR A 98 2.93 -7.96 -2.82
CA THR A 98 1.80 -7.66 -1.93
C THR A 98 2.28 -7.22 -0.55
N GLY A 99 3.30 -7.90 0.01
CA GLY A 99 3.95 -7.49 1.25
C GLY A 99 4.54 -6.08 1.16
N LEU A 100 5.33 -5.79 0.13
CA LEU A 100 5.94 -4.47 -0.08
C LEU A 100 4.91 -3.35 -0.25
N ILE A 101 3.81 -3.63 -0.97
CA ILE A 101 2.69 -2.70 -1.12
C ILE A 101 2.01 -2.45 0.23
N ALA A 102 1.81 -3.49 1.05
CA ALA A 102 1.22 -3.36 2.37
C ALA A 102 2.07 -2.49 3.31
N VAL A 103 3.40 -2.66 3.27
CA VAL A 103 4.37 -1.82 4.01
C VAL A 103 4.29 -0.37 3.55
N SER A 104 4.30 -0.13 2.24
CA SER A 104 4.21 1.22 1.65
C SER A 104 2.89 1.91 2.01
N ARG A 105 1.79 1.16 2.05
CA ARG A 105 0.46 1.65 2.47
C ARG A 105 0.47 2.15 3.92
N ASN A 106 1.19 1.48 4.82
CA ASN A 106 1.27 1.91 6.22
C ASN A 106 1.97 3.24 6.40
N PHE A 107 3.08 3.44 5.69
CA PHE A 107 3.79 4.73 5.67
C PHE A 107 2.86 5.89 5.31
N ARG A 108 2.01 5.65 4.31
CA ARG A 108 0.98 6.60 3.87
C ARG A 108 -0.10 6.82 4.92
N SER A 109 -0.69 5.73 5.43
CA SER A 109 -1.83 5.76 6.34
C SER A 109 -1.53 6.57 7.60
N ILE A 110 -0.41 6.25 8.28
CA ILE A 110 0.00 6.90 9.52
C ILE A 110 0.22 8.40 9.28
N SER A 111 0.98 8.76 8.25
CA SER A 111 1.27 10.17 7.92
C SER A 111 0.00 10.97 7.56
N GLN A 112 -0.95 10.36 6.84
CA GLN A 112 -2.20 11.01 6.43
C GLN A 112 -3.14 11.29 7.59
N PHE A 113 -3.23 10.39 8.58
CA PHE A 113 -4.04 10.63 9.78
C PHE A 113 -3.51 11.81 10.58
N THR A 114 -2.19 11.93 10.72
CA THR A 114 -1.59 13.03 11.46
C THR A 114 -1.79 14.38 10.75
N VAL A 115 -1.67 14.43 9.42
CA VAL A 115 -1.93 15.66 8.63
C VAL A 115 -3.42 16.03 8.65
N PHE A 116 -4.31 15.04 8.60
CA PHE A 116 -5.75 15.31 8.71
C PHE A 116 -6.12 15.92 10.07
N GLY A 117 -5.51 15.43 11.16
CA GLY A 117 -5.68 16.01 12.49
C GLY A 117 -5.18 17.46 12.60
N GLU A 118 -4.11 17.81 11.88
CA GLU A 118 -3.62 19.19 11.78
C GLU A 118 -4.55 20.10 10.95
N LEU A 119 -5.16 19.58 9.88
CA LEU A 119 -6.05 20.34 9.00
C LEU A 119 -7.44 20.62 9.61
N LEU A 120 -7.81 19.88 10.66
CA LEU A 120 -9.09 20.05 11.39
C LEU A 120 -8.98 21.00 12.59
N ARG A 121 -7.76 21.39 12.99
CA ARG A 121 -7.53 22.42 14.01
C ARG A 121 -7.49 23.80 13.37
#